data_AF-A0A4Z1BUL4-F1
#
_entry.id   AF-A0A4Z1BUL4-F1
#
_cell.length_a   1.000
_cell.length_b   1.000
_cell.length_c   1.000
_cell.angle_alpha   90.00
_cell.angle_beta   90.00
_cell.angle_gamma   90.00
#
_symmetry.space_group_name_H-M   'P 1'
#
loop_
_entity.id
_entity.type
_entity.pdbx_description
1 polymer ?
#
loop_
_entity_poly.entity_id
_entity_poly.type
_entity_poly.pdbx_seq_one_letter_code
_entity_poly.pdbx_strand_id
1 'polypeptide(L)'
;MDIYRNQPHGLNVLETIRKQGTQRTPAMEGSSAPPRKPLNDRRLQPDRRRAQQEFKGPCRRRKSGRRSTALLHPHTRQPVSLEDRRGRMISTRA
;
A
#
# COMPACT_ATOMS: atom_id res chain seq x y z
N MET A 1 45.07 -29.87 -24.68
CA MET A 1 45.10 -30.02 -23.21
C MET A 1 44.26 -31.22 -22.88
N ASP A 2 44.90 -32.39 -22.78
CA ASP A 2 44.20 -33.67 -22.62
C ASP A 2 43.91 -33.89 -21.14
N ILE A 3 42.63 -33.98 -20.80
CA ILE A 3 42.18 -34.18 -19.41
C ILE A 3 42.32 -35.68 -19.10
N TYR A 4 43.31 -36.03 -18.30
CA TYR A 4 43.48 -37.37 -17.74
C TYR A 4 42.31 -37.70 -16.79
N ARG A 5 41.39 -38.57 -17.25
CA ARG A 5 40.27 -39.08 -16.46
C ARG A 5 40.74 -40.23 -15.55
N ASN A 6 41.29 -39.87 -14.39
CA ASN A 6 41.80 -40.81 -13.41
C ASN A 6 40.75 -41.18 -12.35
N GLN A 7 39.50 -41.42 -12.74
CA GLN A 7 38.51 -41.95 -11.81
C GLN A 7 38.28 -43.44 -12.10
N PRO A 8 38.55 -44.35 -11.15
CA PRO A 8 38.49 -45.80 -11.38
C PRO A 8 37.06 -46.34 -11.49
N HIS A 9 36.04 -45.51 -11.22
CA HIS A 9 34.64 -45.92 -11.19
C HIS A 9 33.81 -45.04 -12.13
N GLY A 10 33.09 -45.68 -13.05
CA GLY A 10 32.15 -45.01 -13.93
C GLY A 10 30.97 -44.42 -13.16
N LEU A 11 30.40 -43.33 -13.65
CA LEU A 11 29.28 -42.60 -13.01
C LEU A 11 28.10 -43.51 -12.62
N ASN A 12 27.88 -44.59 -13.37
CA ASN A 12 26.84 -45.59 -13.10
C ASN A 12 26.99 -46.30 -11.74
N VAL A 13 28.22 -46.48 -11.24
CA VAL A 13 28.49 -47.08 -9.92
C VAL A 13 28.16 -46.11 -8.78
N LEU A 14 28.34 -44.81 -9.00
CA LEU A 14 27.96 -43.78 -8.02
C LEU A 14 26.43 -43.65 -7.92
N GLU A 15 25.70 -43.91 -9.00
CA GLU A 15 24.23 -43.88 -9.00
C GLU A 15 23.62 -45.05 -8.22
N THR A 16 24.22 -46.25 -8.28
CA THR A 16 23.74 -47.41 -7.53
C THR A 16 23.96 -47.23 -6.02
N ILE A 17 25.08 -46.65 -5.60
CA ILE A 17 25.34 -46.33 -4.18
C ILE A 17 24.31 -45.33 -3.62
N ARG A 18 23.88 -44.34 -4.42
CA ARG A 18 22.83 -43.38 -3.99
C ARG A 18 21.46 -44.03 -3.78
N LYS A 19 21.17 -45.12 -4.50
CA LYS A 19 19.87 -45.82 -4.42
C LYS A 19 19.79 -46.81 -3.26
N GLN A 20 20.91 -47.20 -2.65
CA GLN A 20 20.98 -48.18 -1.54
C GLN A 20 20.74 -47.57 -0.14
N GLY A 21 19.72 -46.72 -0.02
CA GLY A 21 18.93 -46.70 1.21
C GLY A 21 19.56 -46.09 2.47
N THR A 22 20.01 -44.85 2.41
CA THR A 22 20.01 -44.00 3.63
C THR A 22 19.18 -42.76 3.37
N GLN A 23 17.98 -42.71 3.93
CA GLN A 23 17.33 -41.41 4.14
C GLN A 23 18.24 -40.63 5.11
N ARG A 24 18.93 -39.62 4.59
CA ARG A 24 19.83 -38.76 5.37
C ARG A 24 19.09 -37.80 6.30
N THR A 25 17.77 -37.79 6.27
CA THR A 25 16.96 -36.84 7.02
C THR A 25 16.10 -37.60 8.02
N PRO A 26 16.21 -37.32 9.33
CA PRO A 26 15.24 -37.84 10.29
C PRO A 26 13.84 -37.36 9.90
N ALA A 27 12.83 -38.21 10.13
CA ALA A 27 11.44 -37.84 9.92
C ALA A 27 11.10 -36.62 10.78
N MET A 28 10.73 -35.51 10.12
CA MET A 28 10.39 -34.27 10.79
C MET A 28 9.07 -34.47 11.55
N GLU A 29 9.12 -34.56 12.88
CA GLU A 29 7.93 -34.52 13.72
C GLU A 29 7.13 -33.25 13.41
N GLY A 30 5.80 -33.40 13.32
CA GLY A 30 4.89 -32.42 12.74
C GLY A 30 5.21 -31.00 13.16
N SER A 31 5.48 -30.14 12.16
CA SER A 31 5.71 -28.72 12.40
C SER A 31 4.46 -28.12 13.03
N SER A 32 4.50 -27.87 14.34
CA SER A 32 3.54 -27.00 14.99
C SER A 32 3.55 -25.67 14.25
N ALA A 33 2.38 -25.25 13.77
CA ALA A 33 2.29 -24.00 13.02
C ALA A 33 2.90 -22.86 13.84
N PRO A 34 3.71 -21.98 13.23
CA PRO A 34 4.35 -20.91 13.99
C PRO A 34 3.29 -20.07 14.70
N PRO A 35 3.58 -19.58 15.92
CA PRO A 35 2.62 -18.83 16.71
C PRO A 35 2.08 -17.66 15.90
N ARG A 36 0.75 -17.57 15.80
CA ARG A 36 0.07 -16.49 15.09
C ARG A 36 0.45 -15.17 15.77
N LYS A 37 1.04 -14.25 15.01
CA LYS A 37 1.34 -12.91 15.50
C LYS A 37 0.04 -12.23 15.98
N PRO A 38 0.07 -11.47 17.09
CA PRO A 38 -1.10 -10.73 17.54
C PRO A 38 -1.54 -9.74 16.45
N LEU A 39 -2.84 -9.73 16.16
CA LEU A 39 -3.44 -8.94 15.07
C LEU A 39 -3.20 -7.42 15.20
N ASN A 40 -2.90 -6.93 16.42
CA ASN A 40 -2.80 -5.51 16.76
C ASN A 40 -1.46 -5.15 17.42
N ASP A 41 -0.34 -5.68 16.94
CA ASP A 41 0.97 -5.21 17.38
C ASP A 41 1.24 -3.79 16.85
N ARG A 42 1.30 -2.81 17.76
CA ARG A 42 1.57 -1.40 17.44
C ARG A 42 2.98 -1.16 16.90
N ARG A 43 3.90 -2.12 17.06
CA ARG A 43 5.27 -2.04 16.54
C ARG A 43 5.35 -2.43 15.08
N LEU A 44 4.36 -3.17 14.57
CA LEU A 44 4.32 -3.56 13.17
C LEU A 44 3.83 -2.39 12.31
N GLN A 45 4.66 -2.01 11.34
CA GLN A 45 4.26 -1.05 10.33
C GLN A 45 3.29 -1.72 9.35
N PRO A 46 2.27 -0.99 8.86
CA PRO A 46 1.41 -1.52 7.82
C PRO A 46 2.23 -1.81 6.57
N ASP A 47 2.05 -3.00 6.00
CA ASP A 47 2.68 -3.38 4.75
C ASP A 47 2.15 -2.48 3.62
N ARG A 48 3.02 -1.64 3.06
CA ARG A 48 2.68 -0.68 2.00
C ARG A 48 2.34 -1.36 0.68
N ARG A 49 2.66 -2.65 0.51
CA ARG A 49 2.32 -3.41 -0.69
C ARG A 49 0.89 -3.96 -0.66
N ARG A 50 0.25 -4.01 0.52
CA ARG A 50 -1.14 -4.46 0.65
C ARG A 50 -2.09 -3.32 0.26
N ALA A 51 -3.08 -3.64 -0.56
CA ALA A 51 -4.16 -2.72 -0.88
C ALA A 51 -4.88 -2.32 0.41
N GLN A 52 -5.00 -1.02 0.66
CA GLN A 52 -5.77 -0.52 1.78
C GLN A 52 -7.26 -0.77 1.52
N GLN A 53 -7.97 -1.31 2.50
CA GLN A 53 -9.41 -1.46 2.43
C GLN A 53 -10.09 -0.09 2.47
N GLU A 54 -11.21 0.03 1.77
CA GLU A 54 -12.03 1.23 1.81
C GLU A 54 -12.52 1.51 3.23
N PHE A 55 -12.32 2.74 3.69
CA PHE A 55 -12.78 3.16 5.01
C PHE A 55 -14.30 3.35 5.03
N LYS A 56 -15.03 2.41 5.65
CA LYS A 56 -16.50 2.45 5.82
C LYS A 56 -16.95 3.33 7.00
N GLY A 57 -16.43 4.54 7.11
CA GLY A 57 -16.81 5.48 8.18
C GLY A 57 -17.12 6.87 7.63
N PRO A 58 -17.75 7.73 8.44
CA PRO A 58 -17.97 9.12 8.05
C PRO A 58 -16.62 9.77 7.73
N CYS A 59 -16.52 10.38 6.55
CA CYS A 59 -15.29 11.05 6.11
C CYS A 59 -14.99 12.21 7.08
N ARG A 60 -14.04 12.00 7.99
CA ARG A 60 -13.62 12.99 9.00
C ARG A 60 -12.89 14.18 8.39
N ARG A 61 -12.50 14.07 7.12
CA ARG A 61 -11.81 15.13 6.40
C ARG A 61 -12.84 16.21 6.07
N ARG A 62 -12.82 17.31 6.83
CA ARG A 62 -13.59 18.51 6.50
C ARG A 62 -13.27 18.90 5.07
N LYS A 63 -14.25 18.81 4.15
CA LYS A 63 -14.13 19.37 2.82
C LYS A 63 -13.72 20.83 3.02
N SER A 64 -12.56 21.22 2.48
CA SER A 64 -12.12 22.60 2.46
C SER A 64 -13.22 23.40 1.75
N GLY A 65 -14.12 24.00 2.53
CA GLY A 65 -15.10 24.95 2.02
C GLY A 65 -14.32 26.14 1.53
N ARG A 66 -13.94 26.12 0.24
CA ARG A 66 -13.38 27.31 -0.39
C ARG A 66 -14.44 28.39 -0.24
N ARG A 67 -14.04 29.54 0.30
CA ARG A 67 -14.89 30.73 0.28
C ARG A 67 -15.23 30.97 -1.19
N SER A 68 -16.52 30.96 -1.53
CA SER A 68 -16.95 31.29 -2.89
C SER A 68 -16.51 32.72 -3.20
N THR A 69 -16.05 32.97 -4.42
CA THR A 69 -15.59 34.30 -4.86
C THR A 69 -16.76 35.27 -5.13
N ALA A 70 -17.89 35.07 -4.46
CA ALA A 70 -19.05 35.94 -4.59
C ALA A 70 -18.74 37.29 -3.92
N LEU A 71 -18.97 38.38 -4.65
CA LEU A 71 -18.96 39.72 -4.08
C LEU A 71 -20.08 39.80 -3.05
N LEU A 72 -19.80 40.38 -1.88
CA LEU A 72 -20.80 40.58 -0.83
C LEU A 72 -21.34 42.01 -0.88
N HIS A 73 -22.63 42.17 -0.65
CA HIS A 73 -23.28 43.48 -0.57
C HIS A 73 -22.84 44.21 0.72
N PRO A 74 -22.44 45.49 0.65
CA PRO A 74 -21.77 46.18 1.76
C PRO A 74 -22.62 46.28 3.04
N HIS A 75 -23.94 46.43 2.91
CA HIS A 75 -24.83 46.60 4.05
C HIS A 75 -25.46 45.30 4.55
N THR A 76 -25.76 44.37 3.66
CA THR A 76 -26.53 43.15 4.00
C THR A 76 -25.65 41.92 4.16
N ARG A 77 -24.38 41.98 3.73
CA ARG A 77 -23.39 40.88 3.75
C ARG A 77 -23.86 39.61 3.01
N GLN A 78 -24.87 39.75 2.15
CA GLN A 78 -25.40 38.70 1.28
C GLN A 78 -24.62 38.68 -0.05
N PRO A 79 -24.56 37.53 -0.75
CA PRO A 79 -23.93 37.45 -2.07
C PRO A 79 -24.67 38.30 -3.11
N VAL A 80 -23.92 39.06 -3.90
CA VAL A 80 -24.41 39.90 -5.01
C VAL A 80 -24.54 39.04 -6.28
N SER A 81 -25.54 39.34 -7.11
CA SER A 81 -25.73 38.67 -8.40
C SER A 81 -24.52 38.92 -9.32
N LEU A 82 -24.25 37.99 -10.23
CA LEU A 82 -23.11 38.11 -11.15
C LEU A 82 -23.28 39.24 -12.17
N GLU A 83 -24.52 39.67 -12.40
CA GLU A 83 -24.91 40.74 -13.33
C GLU A 83 -24.51 42.13 -12.81
N ASP A 84 -24.52 42.33 -11.49
CA ASP A 84 -24.15 43.59 -10.84
C ASP A 84 -22.62 43.85 -10.80
N ARG A 85 -21.80 42.89 -11.27
CA ARG A 85 -20.32 42.99 -11.29
C ARG A 85 -19.76 44.16 -12.12
N ARG A 86 -20.56 44.76 -12.98
CA ARG A 86 -20.15 45.93 -13.79
C ARG A 86 -20.20 47.25 -13.02
N GLY A 87 -20.76 47.24 -11.81
CA GLY A 87 -20.99 48.44 -11.01
C GLY A 87 -22.08 49.33 -11.62
N ARG A 88 -22.87 50.00 -10.77
CA ARG A 88 -23.75 51.09 -11.22
C ARG A 88 -22.98 52.40 -11.08
N MET A 89 -23.04 53.28 -12.09
CA MET A 89 -22.51 54.63 -11.95
C MET A 89 -23.24 55.33 -10.80
N ILE A 90 -22.50 55.79 -9.80
CA ILE A 90 -23.05 56.57 -8.69
C ILE A 90 -23.16 58.02 -9.18
N SER A 91 -24.37 58.57 -9.18
CA SER A 91 -24.59 59.99 -9.45
C SER A 91 -24.03 60.81 -8.28
N THR A 92 -23.03 61.64 -8.56
CA THR A 92 -22.39 62.51 -7.55
C THR A 92 -22.96 63.94 -7.54
N ARG A 93 -24.22 64.13 -7.93
CA ARG A 93 -24.87 65.44 -7.78
C ARG A 93 -25.49 65.55 -6.38
N ALA A 94 -24.96 66.49 -5.61
CA ALA A 94 -25.48 66.96 -4.33
C ALA A 94 -26.63 67.95 -4.55
#